data_AF-A0A3M0ZU43-F1
#
_entry.id   AF-A0A3M0ZU43-F1
#
_cell.length_a   1.000
_cell.length_b   1.000
_cell.length_c   1.000
_cell.angle_alpha   90.00
_cell.angle_beta   90.00
_cell.angle_gamma   90.00
#
_symmetry.space_group_name_H-M   'P 1'
#
loop_
_entity.id
_entity.type
_entity.pdbx_description
1 polymer ?
#
loop_
_entity_poly.entity_id
_entity_poly.type
_entity_poly.pdbx_seq_one_letter_code
_entity_poly.pdbx_strand_id
1 'polypeptide(L)'
;MKHGQIREASLGRLARRCLFGVLIATPSVCLGMPSSAQAQAVASEEDNVDIEPIVVEAGYTGEIIGNTRGGLRRAARYMDNLDLTLSVASEAFGYEGGTFFGYILYNNDSTFSGPVVGDLQVVSNIDNESNVRLFEAWYEQRLLDGRASAKLGLFDLNSEFDAIETSGLFILSSHGIGAEFSQTGLNGPSIFPITSAGVRLDYKFAAPLTFRLAAFDAVPGTRNKPRKTAIHLSKGEGALIVAEADTHPLPDLRLVLGAWTYTTKFESVEANFDLPDVEMRADNHGIYAFAEGPLYREPDGGPGRLDAWVRFGIADTSVNQIRSYLGSGLVYTGLLPGRPEDQLGLAVALARNGGRFLRAARAAGMPEDKRETNIELTYRAPLADWLTVQPDAQYIVNPGTHPDLRDAFVIGLRFEFGFTL
;
A
#
# COMPACT_ATOMS: atom_id res chain seq x y z
N MET A 1 76.17 -15.47 25.08
CA MET A 1 74.84 -16.06 25.32
C MET A 1 74.07 -15.17 26.28
N LYS A 2 72.86 -14.76 25.88
CA LYS A 2 71.93 -13.82 26.56
C LYS A 2 71.70 -14.22 28.02
N HIS A 3 71.92 -13.38 29.03
CA HIS A 3 71.06 -12.29 29.56
C HIS A 3 69.65 -12.71 29.99
N GLY A 4 69.40 -12.65 31.31
CA GLY A 4 68.10 -12.80 31.95
C GLY A 4 68.09 -12.13 33.33
N GLN A 5 67.30 -11.07 33.45
CA GLN A 5 66.83 -10.32 34.64
C GLN A 5 65.66 -9.45 34.10
N ILE A 6 64.52 -9.16 34.73
CA ILE A 6 63.97 -9.25 36.09
C ILE A 6 62.42 -9.23 35.98
N ARG A 7 61.77 -9.64 37.07
CA ARG A 7 60.33 -9.70 37.43
C ARG A 7 59.53 -8.38 37.26
N GLU A 8 58.22 -8.46 37.06
CA GLU A 8 57.16 -8.22 38.07
C GLU A 8 55.72 -8.26 37.47
N ALA A 9 54.74 -8.49 38.35
CA ALA A 9 53.37 -8.90 38.05
C ALA A 9 52.34 -7.74 38.11
N SER A 10 51.22 -7.84 37.39
CA SER A 10 49.89 -7.44 37.88
C SER A 10 48.75 -8.01 37.02
N LEU A 11 47.61 -8.31 37.67
CA LEU A 11 46.39 -8.92 37.14
C LEU A 11 45.55 -7.97 36.27
N GLY A 12 44.84 -8.51 35.27
CA GLY A 12 43.76 -7.80 34.58
C GLY A 12 42.98 -8.60 33.53
N ARG A 13 41.92 -9.29 33.98
CA ARG A 13 40.62 -9.63 33.34
C ARG A 13 40.52 -10.04 31.85
N LEU A 14 39.92 -11.22 31.71
CA LEU A 14 39.12 -11.85 30.64
C LEU A 14 38.52 -10.99 29.50
N ALA A 15 38.54 -11.64 28.31
CA ALA A 15 37.54 -11.67 27.22
C ALA A 15 37.36 -10.37 26.39
N ARG A 16 37.30 -10.36 25.06
CA ARG A 16 36.81 -11.34 24.05
C ARG A 16 37.59 -11.21 22.74
N ARG A 17 37.86 -12.36 22.11
CA ARG A 17 38.11 -12.48 20.66
C ARG A 17 36.76 -12.62 19.96
N CYS A 18 36.55 -11.85 18.89
CA CYS A 18 35.87 -12.24 17.64
C CYS A 18 36.02 -11.07 16.67
N LEU A 19 37.03 -11.16 15.81
CA LEU A 19 37.21 -10.37 14.59
C LEU A 19 37.02 -11.35 13.42
N PHE A 20 36.40 -10.88 12.33
CA PHE A 20 36.11 -11.47 11.00
C PHE A 20 34.60 -11.33 10.76
N GLY A 21 34.06 -10.52 9.85
CA GLY A 21 34.53 -9.92 8.59
C GLY A 21 33.26 -9.88 7.71
N VAL A 22 32.49 -8.79 7.72
CA VAL A 22 32.40 -7.78 6.65
C VAL A 22 32.43 -8.40 5.24
N LEU A 23 31.25 -8.69 4.71
CA LEU A 23 30.94 -8.68 3.29
C LEU A 23 30.00 -7.50 3.08
N ILE A 24 30.54 -6.42 2.54
CA ILE A 24 29.81 -5.20 2.16
C ILE A 24 29.05 -5.54 0.89
N ALA A 25 27.73 -5.72 1.02
CA ALA A 25 26.83 -5.52 -0.10
C ALA A 25 26.42 -4.05 -0.07
N THR A 26 26.95 -3.28 -1.00
CA THR A 26 26.41 -1.96 -1.35
C THR A 26 24.93 -2.13 -1.73
N PRO A 27 23.97 -1.44 -1.09
CA PRO A 27 22.61 -1.44 -1.59
C PRO A 27 22.61 -0.62 -2.89
N SER A 28 22.48 -1.32 -4.02
CA SER A 28 22.01 -0.71 -5.26
C SER A 28 20.65 -0.08 -4.95
N VAL A 29 20.59 1.25 -5.04
CA VAL A 29 19.36 2.02 -4.95
C VAL A 29 18.54 1.68 -6.20
N CYS A 30 17.67 0.68 -6.09
CA CYS A 30 16.61 0.44 -7.05
C CYS A 30 15.61 1.60 -6.92
N LEU A 31 15.68 2.62 -7.79
CA LEU A 31 14.62 3.64 -7.90
C LEU A 31 13.38 3.00 -8.56
N GLY A 32 12.67 2.17 -7.80
CA GLY A 32 11.21 2.29 -7.82
C GLY A 32 10.88 3.52 -7.01
N MET A 33 10.00 4.39 -7.49
CA MET A 33 9.60 5.55 -6.68
C MET A 33 9.16 5.08 -5.29
N PRO A 34 9.56 5.79 -4.23
CA PRO A 34 9.23 5.35 -2.90
C PRO A 34 7.72 5.37 -2.75
N SER A 35 7.14 4.19 -2.51
CA SER A 35 5.98 4.17 -1.63
C SER A 35 6.41 4.84 -0.33
N SER A 36 5.51 5.53 0.34
CA SER A 36 5.74 6.11 1.69
C SER A 36 6.46 5.18 2.67
N ALA A 37 6.38 3.86 2.45
CA ALA A 37 7.09 2.85 3.21
C ALA A 37 8.62 2.92 3.06
N GLN A 38 9.16 3.30 1.89
CA GLN A 38 10.61 3.42 1.68
C GLN A 38 11.20 4.70 2.30
N ALA A 39 10.40 5.76 2.44
CA ALA A 39 10.81 6.96 3.19
C ALA A 39 11.00 6.67 4.70
N GLN A 40 10.41 5.60 5.25
CA GLN A 40 10.53 5.22 6.66
C GLN A 40 11.81 4.42 6.98
N ALA A 41 12.57 3.92 5.99
CA ALA A 41 13.70 3.02 6.23
C ALA A 41 15.05 3.72 6.55
N VAL A 42 15.14 5.05 6.51
CA VAL A 42 16.41 5.79 6.73
C VAL A 42 16.75 5.99 8.21
N ALA A 43 15.92 5.52 9.13
CA ALA A 43 16.02 5.84 10.55
C ALA A 43 16.39 4.65 11.46
N SER A 44 17.26 3.75 11.01
CA SER A 44 17.83 2.72 11.90
C SER A 44 19.19 2.23 11.45
N GLU A 45 20.21 3.08 11.51
CA GLU A 45 21.58 2.63 11.78
C GLU A 45 22.42 3.82 12.26
N GLU A 46 23.05 3.67 13.42
CA GLU A 46 24.07 4.61 13.92
C GLU A 46 25.30 4.47 13.04
N ASP A 47 25.28 5.11 11.87
CA ASP A 47 26.47 5.53 11.16
C ASP A 47 26.20 6.90 10.56
N ASN A 48 27.21 7.76 10.64
CA ASN A 48 27.18 9.19 10.35
C ASN A 48 27.00 9.42 8.83
N VAL A 49 25.81 9.13 8.30
CA VAL A 49 25.38 9.47 6.95
C VAL A 49 25.00 10.94 6.97
N ASP A 50 25.61 11.75 6.10
CA ASP A 50 25.18 13.11 5.83
C ASP A 50 23.70 13.03 5.38
N ILE A 51 22.77 13.28 6.30
CA ILE A 51 21.34 13.37 5.96
C ILE A 51 21.22 14.63 5.12
N GLU A 52 20.98 14.46 3.82
CA GLU A 52 20.63 15.59 2.98
C GLU A 52 19.38 16.26 3.58
N PRO A 53 19.46 17.52 4.02
CA PRO A 53 18.39 18.14 4.78
C PRO A 53 17.13 18.37 3.94
N ILE A 54 17.26 18.28 2.62
CA ILE A 54 16.21 18.48 1.63
C ILE A 54 16.42 17.43 0.55
N VAL A 55 15.41 16.61 0.30
CA VAL A 55 15.38 15.61 -0.78
C VAL A 55 14.20 15.94 -1.69
N VAL A 56 14.46 16.01 -2.99
CA VAL A 56 13.43 16.21 -4.01
C VAL A 56 13.46 15.01 -4.93
N GLU A 57 12.31 14.41 -5.19
CA GLU A 57 12.20 13.30 -6.12
C GLU A 57 11.11 13.57 -7.15
N ALA A 58 11.35 13.04 -8.33
CA ALA A 58 10.39 13.03 -9.40
C ALA A 58 10.34 11.63 -9.97
N GLY A 59 9.14 11.17 -10.29
CA GLY A 59 9.05 10.05 -11.19
C GLY A 59 7.74 9.96 -11.92
N TYR A 60 7.77 9.10 -12.92
CA TYR A 60 6.72 8.91 -13.88
C TYR A 60 6.38 7.45 -14.03
N THR A 61 5.11 7.11 -13.87
CA THR A 61 4.59 5.78 -14.17
C THR A 61 3.71 5.89 -15.40
N GLY A 62 4.02 5.11 -16.44
CA GLY A 62 3.20 5.01 -17.66
C GLY A 62 2.75 3.58 -17.88
N GLU A 63 1.50 3.42 -18.31
CA GLU A 63 0.88 2.12 -18.55
C GLU A 63 0.11 2.08 -19.85
N ILE A 64 0.42 1.08 -20.67
CA ILE A 64 -0.42 0.70 -21.81
C ILE A 64 -1.14 -0.58 -21.43
N ILE A 65 -2.46 -0.52 -21.26
CA ILE A 65 -3.27 -1.66 -20.84
C ILE A 65 -4.41 -1.92 -21.82
N GLY A 66 -4.71 -3.20 -22.08
CA GLY A 66 -5.67 -3.61 -23.09
C GLY A 66 -6.51 -4.80 -22.68
N ASN A 67 -7.83 -4.66 -22.77
CA ASN A 67 -8.76 -5.75 -22.59
C ASN A 67 -8.93 -6.50 -23.92
N THR A 68 -8.50 -7.76 -23.95
CA THR A 68 -8.45 -8.58 -25.16
C THR A 68 -9.70 -9.46 -25.32
N ARG A 69 -10.42 -9.74 -24.23
CA ARG A 69 -11.59 -10.64 -24.21
C ARG A 69 -12.50 -10.30 -23.04
N GLY A 70 -13.82 -10.43 -23.23
CA GLY A 70 -14.81 -10.27 -22.15
C GLY A 70 -14.88 -8.85 -21.60
N GLY A 71 -15.37 -8.72 -20.36
CA GLY A 71 -15.70 -7.44 -19.76
C GLY A 71 -16.77 -6.68 -20.56
N LEU A 72 -16.82 -5.36 -20.36
CA LEU A 72 -17.76 -4.48 -21.07
C LEU A 72 -17.40 -4.36 -22.56
N ARG A 73 -16.12 -4.18 -22.89
CA ARG A 73 -15.64 -4.07 -24.28
C ARG A 73 -14.15 -4.31 -24.41
N ARG A 74 -13.70 -4.63 -25.62
CA ARG A 74 -12.28 -4.67 -25.98
C ARG A 74 -11.79 -3.26 -26.31
N ALA A 75 -10.82 -2.77 -25.57
CA ALA A 75 -10.17 -1.50 -25.82
C ALA A 75 -8.78 -1.49 -25.17
N ALA A 76 -7.91 -0.62 -25.68
CA ALA A 76 -6.66 -0.27 -25.03
C ALA A 76 -6.70 1.18 -24.55
N ARG A 77 -5.96 1.45 -23.48
CA ARG A 77 -5.82 2.77 -22.86
C ARG A 77 -4.37 3.00 -22.46
N TYR A 78 -4.02 4.28 -22.41
CA TYR A 78 -2.76 4.73 -21.85
C TYR A 78 -3.06 5.53 -20.59
N MET A 79 -2.51 5.12 -19.46
CA MET A 79 -2.67 5.78 -18.16
C MET A 79 -1.29 6.25 -17.70
N ASP A 80 -1.23 7.37 -16.99
CA ASP A 80 0.01 7.83 -16.39
C ASP A 80 -0.18 8.55 -15.07
N ASN A 81 0.90 8.52 -14.29
CA ASN A 81 1.10 9.29 -13.08
C ASN A 81 2.42 10.04 -13.15
N LEU A 82 2.43 11.28 -12.68
CA LEU A 82 3.65 12.02 -12.36
C LEU A 82 3.63 12.38 -10.88
N ASP A 83 4.68 11.98 -10.19
CA ASP A 83 4.85 12.14 -8.76
C ASP A 83 6.02 13.09 -8.50
N LEU A 84 5.76 14.15 -7.73
CA LEU A 84 6.78 15.11 -7.32
C LEU A 84 6.75 15.23 -5.79
N THR A 85 7.81 14.79 -5.14
CA THR A 85 7.92 14.77 -3.68
C THR A 85 9.00 15.73 -3.18
N LEU A 86 8.79 16.23 -1.97
CA LEU A 86 9.74 17.05 -1.23
C LEU A 86 9.75 16.55 0.21
N SER A 87 10.90 16.12 0.69
CA SER A 87 11.15 15.80 2.09
C SER A 87 12.14 16.80 2.67
N VAL A 88 11.81 17.38 3.83
CA VAL A 88 12.69 18.34 4.53
C VAL A 88 12.82 17.92 5.99
N ALA A 89 14.05 17.67 6.41
CA ALA A 89 14.38 17.41 7.80
C ALA A 89 14.16 18.68 8.64
N SER A 90 13.53 18.57 9.82
CA SER A 90 13.24 19.73 10.66
C SER A 90 14.50 20.44 11.17
N GLU A 91 15.64 19.74 11.12
CA GLU A 91 16.97 20.23 11.46
C GLU A 91 17.36 21.43 10.60
N ALA A 92 16.86 21.50 9.36
CA ALA A 92 17.00 22.66 8.48
C ALA A 92 16.39 23.95 9.08
N PHE A 93 15.46 23.81 10.03
CA PHE A 93 14.80 24.90 10.74
C PHE A 93 15.20 25.00 12.22
N GLY A 94 16.19 24.21 12.66
CA GLY A 94 16.70 24.22 14.03
C GLY A 94 15.91 23.39 15.05
N TYR A 95 15.09 22.44 14.59
CA TYR A 95 14.38 21.48 15.46
C TYR A 95 14.80 20.05 15.14
N GLU A 96 14.91 19.18 16.13
CA GLU A 96 15.40 17.80 15.94
C GLU A 96 14.25 16.78 15.80
N GLY A 97 14.49 15.77 14.96
CA GLY A 97 13.69 14.55 14.88
C GLY A 97 12.35 14.70 14.17
N GLY A 98 12.17 15.75 13.38
CA GLY A 98 10.97 16.02 12.60
C GLY A 98 11.20 15.92 11.08
N THR A 99 10.13 15.70 10.34
CA THR A 99 10.14 15.66 8.87
C THR A 99 8.91 16.35 8.32
N PHE A 100 9.12 17.29 7.39
CA PHE A 100 8.06 17.87 6.56
C PHE A 100 8.05 17.15 5.22
N PHE A 101 6.88 16.74 4.77
CA PHE A 101 6.70 16.09 3.48
C PHE A 101 5.63 16.78 2.66
N GLY A 102 5.88 16.94 1.37
CA GLY A 102 4.92 17.41 0.38
C GLY A 102 4.97 16.57 -0.87
N TYR A 103 3.81 16.28 -1.46
CA TYR A 103 3.67 15.44 -2.65
C TYR A 103 2.59 15.98 -3.58
N ILE A 104 3.02 16.36 -4.78
CA ILE A 104 2.13 16.70 -5.90
C ILE A 104 1.99 15.48 -6.81
N LEU A 105 0.74 15.10 -7.06
CA LEU A 105 0.37 14.00 -7.96
C LEU A 105 -0.36 14.57 -9.17
N TYR A 106 0.04 14.13 -10.36
CA TYR A 106 -0.71 14.30 -11.60
C TYR A 106 -1.14 12.94 -12.16
N ASN A 107 -2.33 12.89 -12.75
CA ASN A 107 -2.82 11.77 -13.55
C ASN A 107 -3.40 12.27 -14.88
N ASN A 108 -3.22 11.54 -15.97
CA ASN A 108 -3.92 11.81 -17.22
C ASN A 108 -5.41 11.45 -17.18
N ASP A 109 -6.14 11.78 -18.26
CA ASP A 109 -7.60 11.61 -18.35
C ASP A 109 -7.97 10.29 -19.02
N SER A 110 -7.53 9.19 -18.43
CA SER A 110 -7.77 7.86 -18.99
C SER A 110 -8.09 6.86 -17.90
N THR A 111 -9.34 6.40 -17.88
CA THR A 111 -9.78 5.30 -17.01
C THR A 111 -9.99 4.02 -17.81
N PHE A 112 -9.81 2.86 -17.17
CA PHE A 112 -9.83 1.56 -17.84
C PHE A 112 -10.83 0.58 -17.23
N SER A 113 -10.73 0.31 -15.94
CA SER A 113 -11.51 -0.67 -15.17
C SER A 113 -13.01 -0.43 -15.38
N GLY A 114 -13.53 0.73 -14.98
CA GLY A 114 -14.94 1.09 -15.15
C GLY A 114 -15.46 1.05 -16.61
N PRO A 115 -14.86 1.76 -17.57
CA PRO A 115 -15.40 1.88 -18.93
C PRO A 115 -14.99 0.77 -19.91
N VAL A 116 -14.11 -0.17 -19.55
CA VAL A 116 -13.61 -1.23 -20.45
C VAL A 116 -13.84 -2.62 -19.88
N VAL A 117 -13.50 -2.85 -18.61
CA VAL A 117 -13.58 -4.19 -18.00
C VAL A 117 -14.90 -4.36 -17.23
N GLY A 118 -15.27 -3.36 -16.44
CA GLY A 118 -16.43 -3.34 -15.56
C GLY A 118 -16.18 -4.02 -14.22
N ASP A 119 -14.92 -4.19 -13.80
CA ASP A 119 -14.54 -4.87 -12.56
C ASP A 119 -14.66 -4.00 -11.30
N LEU A 120 -14.76 -4.66 -10.14
CA LEU A 120 -14.86 -4.02 -8.82
C LEU A 120 -13.49 -3.79 -8.17
N GLN A 121 -12.49 -4.61 -8.54
CA GLN A 121 -11.19 -4.64 -7.85
C GLN A 121 -10.14 -3.71 -8.44
N VAL A 122 -10.47 -3.04 -9.55
CA VAL A 122 -9.70 -2.02 -10.29
C VAL A 122 -8.36 -2.55 -10.77
N VAL A 123 -8.32 -2.96 -12.04
CA VAL A 123 -7.20 -3.61 -12.74
C VAL A 123 -5.84 -2.92 -12.55
N SER A 124 -5.81 -1.59 -12.42
CA SER A 124 -4.58 -0.83 -12.20
C SER A 124 -4.72 0.17 -11.07
N ASN A 125 -3.76 0.21 -10.16
CA ASN A 125 -3.70 1.13 -9.03
C ASN A 125 -3.38 2.58 -9.42
N ILE A 126 -3.24 2.89 -10.71
CA ILE A 126 -3.17 4.27 -11.21
C ILE A 126 -4.41 4.69 -12.02
N ASP A 127 -5.42 3.82 -12.12
CA ASP A 127 -6.65 4.08 -12.86
C ASP A 127 -7.51 5.14 -12.16
N ASN A 128 -7.43 6.38 -12.65
CA ASN A 128 -8.11 7.53 -12.05
C ASN A 128 -8.41 8.61 -13.10
N GLU A 129 -9.34 9.51 -12.79
CA GLU A 129 -9.66 10.68 -13.61
C GLU A 129 -8.56 11.75 -13.55
N SER A 130 -8.45 12.59 -14.60
CA SER A 130 -7.36 13.55 -14.67
C SER A 130 -7.43 14.65 -13.62
N ASN A 131 -6.32 14.80 -12.91
CA ASN A 131 -6.16 15.83 -11.91
C ASN A 131 -4.69 16.20 -11.67
N VAL A 132 -4.45 17.41 -11.19
CA VAL A 132 -3.21 17.78 -10.49
C VAL A 132 -3.62 18.10 -9.07
N ARG A 133 -3.02 17.45 -8.09
CA ARG A 133 -3.43 17.57 -6.69
C ARG A 133 -2.24 17.63 -5.75
N LEU A 134 -2.41 18.38 -4.66
CA LEU A 134 -1.60 18.15 -3.47
C LEU A 134 -2.14 16.86 -2.84
N PHE A 135 -1.40 15.77 -3.04
CA PHE A 135 -1.78 14.44 -2.58
C PHE A 135 -1.35 14.23 -1.14
N GLU A 136 -0.15 14.65 -0.76
CA GLU A 136 0.26 14.66 0.65
C GLU A 136 0.88 15.99 1.06
N ALA A 137 0.64 16.36 2.32
CA ALA A 137 1.28 17.47 3.00
C ALA A 137 1.18 17.22 4.51
N TRP A 138 2.26 16.72 5.10
CA TRP A 138 2.26 16.33 6.51
C TRP A 138 3.57 16.66 7.22
N TYR A 139 3.48 16.70 8.54
CA TYR A 139 4.61 16.76 9.45
C TYR A 139 4.61 15.52 10.33
N GLU A 140 5.76 14.89 10.49
CA GLU A 140 5.97 13.81 11.45
C GLU A 140 7.04 14.19 12.47
N GLN A 141 6.78 13.91 13.74
CA GLN A 141 7.73 14.08 14.85
C GLN A 141 8.06 12.73 15.47
N ARG A 142 9.35 12.41 15.58
CA ARG A 142 9.85 11.32 16.42
C ARG A 142 9.85 11.75 17.88
N LEU A 143 9.42 10.84 18.74
CA LEU A 143 9.24 11.04 20.18
C LEU A 143 9.91 9.89 20.93
N LEU A 144 10.22 10.09 22.21
CA LEU A 144 10.72 9.04 23.12
C LEU A 144 11.91 8.27 22.54
N ASP A 145 12.92 8.99 22.04
CA ASP A 145 14.12 8.42 21.40
C ASP A 145 13.78 7.44 20.25
N GLY A 146 12.72 7.73 19.49
CA GLY A 146 12.27 6.91 18.35
C GLY A 146 11.43 5.69 18.73
N ARG A 147 10.99 5.58 19.99
CA ARG A 147 9.98 4.58 20.40
C ARG A 147 8.56 4.95 19.98
N ALA A 148 8.33 6.22 19.66
CA ALA A 148 7.04 6.69 19.20
C ALA A 148 7.22 7.73 18.10
N SER A 149 6.18 7.92 17.29
CA SER A 149 6.08 9.08 16.44
C SER A 149 4.65 9.59 16.36
N ALA A 150 4.48 10.85 15.96
CA ALA A 150 3.19 11.44 15.68
C ALA A 150 3.22 12.14 14.32
N LYS A 151 2.26 11.85 13.45
CA LYS A 151 2.09 12.47 12.13
C LYS A 151 0.78 13.26 12.10
N LEU A 152 0.83 14.45 11.51
CA LEU A 152 -0.31 15.35 11.32
C LEU A 152 -0.26 15.94 9.92
N GLY A 153 -1.36 15.88 9.19
CA GLY A 153 -1.49 16.53 7.89
C GLY A 153 -2.43 15.79 6.94
N LEU A 154 -2.27 16.04 5.65
CA LEU A 154 -2.89 15.28 4.56
C LEU A 154 -1.96 14.10 4.22
N PHE A 155 -2.42 12.87 4.37
CA PHE A 155 -1.62 11.69 4.02
C PHE A 155 -2.50 10.49 3.67
N ASP A 156 -1.93 9.61 2.86
CA ASP A 156 -2.54 8.35 2.47
C ASP A 156 -2.54 7.38 3.68
N LEU A 157 -3.72 6.82 3.95
CA LEU A 157 -3.92 5.79 4.95
C LEU A 157 -3.23 4.50 4.54
N ASN A 158 -3.32 4.10 3.26
CA ASN A 158 -2.74 2.84 2.77
C ASN A 158 -1.21 2.88 2.68
N SER A 159 -0.65 4.07 2.80
CA SER A 159 0.76 4.35 3.02
C SER A 159 1.28 3.84 4.39
N GLU A 160 0.38 3.66 5.36
CA GLU A 160 0.69 3.32 6.75
C GLU A 160 -0.10 2.09 7.25
N PHE A 161 -1.31 1.87 6.76
CA PHE A 161 -2.24 0.85 7.24
C PHE A 161 -2.66 -0.08 6.08
N ASP A 162 -2.88 -1.36 6.37
CA ASP A 162 -3.16 -2.40 5.37
C ASP A 162 -2.06 -2.46 4.28
N ALA A 163 -0.82 -2.12 4.67
CA ALA A 163 0.32 -1.98 3.77
C ALA A 163 1.18 -3.25 3.78
N ILE A 164 1.18 -3.97 2.67
CA ILE A 164 1.91 -5.24 2.48
C ILE A 164 3.02 -5.01 1.47
N GLU A 165 4.27 -5.17 1.89
CA GLU A 165 5.43 -4.86 1.04
C GLU A 165 5.52 -5.83 -0.15
N THR A 166 5.35 -7.12 0.13
CA THR A 166 5.43 -8.20 -0.86
C THR A 166 4.32 -8.10 -1.91
N SER A 167 3.15 -7.55 -1.57
CA SER A 167 2.07 -7.34 -2.55
C SER A 167 2.31 -6.14 -3.45
N GLY A 168 3.21 -5.23 -3.10
CA GLY A 168 3.54 -4.02 -3.86
C GLY A 168 4.11 -4.28 -5.26
N LEU A 169 4.49 -5.53 -5.58
CA LEU A 169 4.82 -5.93 -6.95
C LEU A 169 3.59 -5.89 -7.88
N PHE A 170 2.41 -6.17 -7.37
CA PHE A 170 1.19 -6.33 -8.18
C PHE A 170 0.49 -4.99 -8.41
N ILE A 171 -0.12 -4.83 -9.58
CA ILE A 171 -0.71 -3.57 -10.02
C ILE A 171 -2.23 -3.50 -9.82
N LEU A 172 -2.93 -4.63 -9.61
CA LEU A 172 -4.35 -4.62 -9.23
C LEU A 172 -4.52 -3.87 -7.90
N SER A 173 -5.42 -2.88 -7.87
CA SER A 173 -5.62 -2.02 -6.70
C SER A 173 -5.94 -2.79 -5.42
N SER A 174 -6.72 -3.87 -5.55
CA SER A 174 -7.11 -4.68 -4.39
C SER A 174 -5.96 -5.47 -3.74
N HIS A 175 -4.81 -5.63 -4.42
CA HIS A 175 -3.61 -6.17 -3.81
C HIS A 175 -2.93 -5.17 -2.85
N GLY A 176 -3.16 -3.87 -3.01
CA GLY A 176 -2.68 -2.81 -2.11
C GLY A 176 -3.58 -2.60 -0.89
N ILE A 177 -4.90 -2.49 -1.11
CA ILE A 177 -5.91 -2.40 -0.04
C ILE A 177 -7.14 -3.21 -0.42
N GLY A 178 -7.64 -4.05 0.50
CA GLY A 178 -8.75 -4.94 0.18
C GLY A 178 -10.02 -4.20 -0.23
N ALA A 179 -10.73 -4.75 -1.24
CA ALA A 179 -11.97 -4.18 -1.78
C ALA A 179 -13.08 -3.99 -0.73
N GLU A 180 -13.04 -4.74 0.38
CA GLU A 180 -14.00 -4.58 1.46
C GLU A 180 -13.75 -3.30 2.28
N PHE A 181 -12.52 -2.81 2.36
CA PHE A 181 -12.15 -1.59 3.08
C PHE A 181 -12.10 -0.37 2.15
N SER A 182 -11.55 -0.50 0.94
CA SER A 182 -11.40 0.63 0.00
C SER A 182 -12.73 1.22 -0.47
N GLN A 183 -13.81 0.42 -0.53
CA GLN A 183 -15.15 0.89 -0.89
C GLN A 183 -15.82 1.81 0.17
N THR A 184 -15.28 1.84 1.39
CA THR A 184 -16.01 2.33 2.57
C THR A 184 -16.09 3.85 2.62
N GLY A 185 -16.97 4.39 3.47
CA GLY A 185 -17.11 5.82 3.62
C GLY A 185 -17.87 6.47 2.47
N LEU A 186 -17.99 7.79 2.52
CA LEU A 186 -18.72 8.53 1.48
C LEU A 186 -17.84 8.79 0.24
N ASN A 187 -16.52 8.81 0.36
CA ASN A 187 -15.64 9.04 -0.78
C ASN A 187 -14.40 8.13 -0.73
N GLY A 188 -14.57 6.92 -0.20
CA GLY A 188 -13.46 6.05 0.18
C GLY A 188 -12.85 6.46 1.53
N PRO A 189 -11.95 5.62 2.09
CA PRO A 189 -10.97 6.06 3.07
C PRO A 189 -9.94 7.02 2.42
N SER A 190 -9.05 7.63 3.22
CA SER A 190 -7.96 8.47 2.72
C SER A 190 -6.95 7.64 1.94
N ILE A 191 -7.17 7.36 0.66
CA ILE A 191 -6.29 6.51 -0.17
C ILE A 191 -6.11 7.11 -1.55
N PHE A 192 -5.18 6.58 -2.36
CA PHE A 192 -5.08 7.00 -3.76
C PHE A 192 -6.46 7.00 -4.44
N PRO A 193 -6.84 8.09 -5.13
CA PRO A 193 -6.06 9.29 -5.45
C PRO A 193 -6.42 10.51 -4.60
N ILE A 194 -7.18 10.38 -3.50
CA ILE A 194 -7.63 11.50 -2.67
C ILE A 194 -7.35 11.20 -1.20
N THR A 195 -6.50 12.03 -0.59
CA THR A 195 -6.22 11.98 0.84
C THR A 195 -7.11 12.93 1.65
N SER A 196 -7.17 12.70 2.95
CA SER A 196 -7.86 13.52 3.93
C SER A 196 -6.91 13.96 5.04
N ALA A 197 -7.34 14.98 5.80
CA ALA A 197 -6.58 15.40 6.97
C ALA A 197 -6.67 14.33 8.06
N GLY A 198 -5.54 13.97 8.66
CA GLY A 198 -5.48 12.98 9.72
C GLY A 198 -4.43 13.28 10.77
N VAL A 199 -4.52 12.52 11.85
CA VAL A 199 -3.49 12.40 12.87
C VAL A 199 -3.21 10.93 13.12
N ARG A 200 -1.93 10.57 13.25
CA ARG A 200 -1.48 9.20 13.45
C ARG A 200 -0.47 9.15 14.59
N LEU A 201 -0.64 8.20 15.49
CA LEU A 201 0.29 7.86 16.56
C LEU A 201 0.81 6.45 16.29
N ASP A 202 2.12 6.29 16.39
CA ASP A 202 2.82 5.00 16.28
C ASP A 202 3.62 4.81 17.56
N TYR A 203 3.58 3.60 18.13
CA TYR A 203 4.24 3.30 19.39
C TYR A 203 4.79 1.87 19.41
N LYS A 204 6.09 1.75 19.64
CA LYS A 204 6.80 0.47 19.81
C LYS A 204 6.63 -0.01 21.26
N PHE A 205 5.61 -0.84 21.51
CA PHE A 205 5.25 -1.33 22.85
C PHE A 205 6.31 -2.24 23.45
N ALA A 206 6.67 -3.30 22.74
CA ALA A 206 7.71 -4.24 23.14
C ALA A 206 8.21 -4.91 21.87
N ALA A 207 9.49 -4.80 21.53
CA ALA A 207 10.00 -5.48 20.34
C ALA A 207 9.63 -6.97 20.39
N PRO A 208 8.98 -7.53 19.36
CA PRO A 208 8.80 -7.00 17.99
C PRO A 208 7.43 -6.35 17.66
N LEU A 209 6.61 -5.99 18.67
CA LEU A 209 5.26 -5.44 18.54
C LEU A 209 5.23 -3.89 18.51
N THR A 210 4.63 -3.36 17.44
CA THR A 210 4.29 -1.95 17.24
C THR A 210 2.76 -1.80 17.19
N PHE A 211 2.24 -0.73 17.75
CA PHE A 211 0.83 -0.37 17.64
C PHE A 211 0.68 0.99 16.96
N ARG A 212 -0.25 1.07 16.03
CA ARG A 212 -0.55 2.28 15.28
C ARG A 212 -2.02 2.63 15.43
N LEU A 213 -2.31 3.91 15.63
CA LEU A 213 -3.66 4.46 15.74
C LEU A 213 -3.74 5.73 14.92
N ALA A 214 -4.77 5.87 14.11
CA ALA A 214 -5.04 7.10 13.39
C ALA A 214 -6.51 7.49 13.44
N ALA A 215 -6.74 8.79 13.31
CA ALA A 215 -8.03 9.38 13.07
C ALA A 215 -7.92 10.26 11.83
N PHE A 216 -8.76 10.00 10.84
CA PHE A 216 -8.86 10.75 9.59
C PHE A 216 -10.21 11.44 9.50
N ASP A 217 -10.25 12.57 8.81
CA ASP A 217 -11.50 13.10 8.29
C ASP A 217 -12.16 12.03 7.41
N ALA A 218 -13.45 11.75 7.66
CA ALA A 218 -14.16 10.60 7.11
C ALA A 218 -14.50 10.72 5.61
N VAL A 219 -14.36 11.93 5.05
CA VAL A 219 -14.67 12.21 3.65
C VAL A 219 -13.47 12.90 3.00
N PRO A 220 -12.58 12.15 2.34
CA PRO A 220 -11.46 12.73 1.60
C PRO A 220 -11.92 13.70 0.51
N GLY A 221 -11.27 14.86 0.43
CA GLY A 221 -11.55 15.89 -0.57
C GLY A 221 -12.96 16.48 -0.51
N THR A 222 -13.54 16.79 -1.68
CA THR A 222 -14.95 17.24 -1.77
C THR A 222 -15.68 16.54 -2.90
N ARG A 223 -16.77 15.83 -2.60
CA ARG A 223 -17.59 15.10 -3.59
C ARG A 223 -17.99 15.96 -4.80
N ASN A 224 -18.28 17.25 -4.57
CA ASN A 224 -18.79 18.16 -5.61
C ASN A 224 -17.70 18.91 -6.38
N LYS A 225 -16.43 18.82 -5.96
CA LYS A 225 -15.28 19.47 -6.62
C LYS A 225 -14.07 18.52 -6.59
N PRO A 226 -14.14 17.38 -7.31
CA PRO A 226 -13.12 16.32 -7.25
C PRO A 226 -11.71 16.78 -7.64
N ARG A 227 -11.61 17.89 -8.40
CA ARG A 227 -10.36 18.53 -8.83
C ARG A 227 -9.69 19.43 -7.79
N LYS A 228 -10.24 19.58 -6.58
CA LYS A 228 -9.66 20.43 -5.54
C LYS A 228 -9.23 19.60 -4.33
N THR A 229 -7.98 19.77 -3.91
CA THR A 229 -7.58 19.43 -2.55
C THR A 229 -8.30 20.39 -1.59
N ALA A 230 -9.21 19.85 -0.78
CA ALA A 230 -10.00 20.60 0.18
C ALA A 230 -10.07 19.81 1.48
N ILE A 231 -9.90 20.51 2.59
CA ILE A 231 -10.07 19.97 3.94
C ILE A 231 -11.36 20.54 4.50
N HIS A 232 -12.30 19.68 4.89
CA HIS A 232 -13.56 20.10 5.49
C HIS A 232 -13.88 19.26 6.73
N LEU A 233 -13.35 19.67 7.88
CA LEU A 233 -13.63 18.97 9.13
C LEU A 233 -15.07 19.26 9.59
N SER A 234 -15.95 18.27 9.47
CA SER A 234 -17.36 18.39 9.85
C SER A 234 -17.76 17.34 10.89
N LYS A 235 -18.45 17.78 11.95
CA LYS A 235 -19.08 16.86 12.91
C LYS A 235 -20.15 15.96 12.26
N GLY A 236 -20.73 16.42 11.15
CA GLY A 236 -21.75 15.65 10.41
C GLY A 236 -21.14 14.53 9.57
N GLU A 237 -19.91 14.71 9.09
CA GLU A 237 -19.17 13.71 8.31
C GLU A 237 -18.41 12.74 9.22
N GLY A 238 -17.91 13.22 10.36
CA GLY A 238 -17.28 12.40 11.37
C GLY A 238 -15.82 12.11 11.07
N ALA A 239 -15.30 11.04 11.68
CA ALA A 239 -13.95 10.57 11.48
C ALA A 239 -13.94 9.07 11.14
N LEU A 240 -12.92 8.67 10.38
CA LEU A 240 -12.50 7.29 10.25
C LEU A 240 -11.40 7.03 11.28
N ILE A 241 -11.63 6.09 12.20
CA ILE A 241 -10.65 5.64 13.18
C ILE A 241 -10.09 4.30 12.75
N VAL A 242 -8.76 4.17 12.70
CA VAL A 242 -8.06 2.94 12.30
C VAL A 242 -6.99 2.61 13.32
N ALA A 243 -6.89 1.34 13.69
CA ALA A 243 -5.87 0.84 14.58
C ALA A 243 -5.24 -0.44 14.04
N GLU A 244 -3.93 -0.60 14.23
CA GLU A 244 -3.16 -1.77 13.82
C GLU A 244 -2.20 -2.23 14.91
N ALA A 245 -2.04 -3.55 15.01
CA ALA A 245 -0.95 -4.19 15.69
C ALA A 245 -0.06 -4.89 14.65
N ASP A 246 1.21 -4.50 14.60
CA ASP A 246 2.24 -5.03 13.68
C ASP A 246 3.32 -5.75 14.49
N THR A 247 3.63 -6.99 14.11
CA THR A 247 4.63 -7.80 14.81
C THR A 247 5.47 -8.65 13.88
N HIS A 248 6.73 -8.85 14.27
CA HIS A 248 7.70 -9.69 13.57
C HIS A 248 8.12 -10.88 14.44
N PRO A 249 7.27 -11.93 14.56
CA PRO A 249 7.50 -13.04 15.50
C PRO A 249 8.68 -13.94 15.10
N LEU A 250 9.06 -13.93 13.81
CA LEU A 250 10.25 -14.59 13.27
C LEU A 250 11.00 -13.58 12.39
N PRO A 251 12.30 -13.78 12.11
CA PRO A 251 13.00 -12.97 11.13
C PRO A 251 12.25 -12.96 9.81
N ASP A 252 11.99 -11.75 9.29
CA ASP A 252 11.36 -11.49 7.98
C ASP A 252 9.90 -11.98 7.83
N LEU A 253 9.30 -12.54 8.88
CA LEU A 253 7.86 -12.81 8.93
C LEU A 253 7.17 -11.64 9.61
N ARG A 254 6.32 -10.94 8.88
CA ARG A 254 5.50 -9.84 9.39
C ARG A 254 4.05 -10.28 9.50
N LEU A 255 3.43 -10.05 10.66
CA LEU A 255 2.02 -10.30 10.92
C LEU A 255 1.35 -9.01 11.35
N VAL A 256 0.20 -8.69 10.75
CA VAL A 256 -0.57 -7.48 11.08
C VAL A 256 -2.03 -7.84 11.33
N LEU A 257 -2.62 -7.21 12.34
CA LEU A 257 -4.06 -7.20 12.62
C LEU A 257 -4.54 -5.75 12.71
N GLY A 258 -5.46 -5.38 11.84
CA GLY A 258 -6.07 -4.06 11.77
C GLY A 258 -7.57 -4.06 12.01
N ALA A 259 -8.06 -2.94 12.50
CA ALA A 259 -9.49 -2.68 12.68
C ALA A 259 -9.79 -1.22 12.36
N TRP A 260 -10.97 -0.96 11.81
CA TRP A 260 -11.41 0.38 11.45
C TRP A 260 -12.89 0.59 11.78
N THR A 261 -13.27 1.85 12.04
CA THR A 261 -14.65 2.24 12.29
C THR A 261 -14.88 3.71 11.94
N TYR A 262 -16.07 4.02 11.44
CA TYR A 262 -16.52 5.39 11.25
C TYR A 262 -17.32 5.88 12.45
N THR A 263 -17.12 7.14 12.85
CA THR A 263 -17.87 7.73 13.99
C THR A 263 -19.29 8.15 13.63
N THR A 264 -19.62 8.18 12.34
CA THR A 264 -20.91 8.59 11.80
C THR A 264 -21.71 7.40 11.28
N LYS A 265 -23.01 7.62 11.13
CA LYS A 265 -23.95 6.62 10.64
C LYS A 265 -24.10 6.72 9.13
N PHE A 266 -24.33 5.58 8.50
CA PHE A 266 -24.52 5.45 7.06
C PHE A 266 -25.93 4.97 6.74
N GLU A 267 -26.35 5.28 5.52
CA GLU A 267 -27.49 4.61 4.91
C GLU A 267 -27.16 3.14 4.70
N SER A 268 -28.16 2.27 4.83
CA SER A 268 -27.96 0.85 4.60
C SER A 268 -27.75 0.57 3.11
N VAL A 269 -27.07 -0.53 2.78
CA VAL A 269 -26.72 -0.92 1.40
C VAL A 269 -27.96 -1.07 0.50
N GLU A 270 -29.12 -1.35 1.09
CA GLU A 270 -30.41 -1.42 0.41
C GLU A 270 -30.89 -0.06 -0.14
N ALA A 271 -30.38 1.06 0.39
CA ALA A 271 -30.66 2.42 -0.09
C ALA A 271 -30.26 2.63 -1.56
N ASN A 272 -29.23 1.92 -2.02
CA ASN A 272 -28.73 2.00 -3.39
C ASN A 272 -29.70 1.47 -4.45
N PHE A 273 -30.83 0.88 -4.02
CA PHE A 273 -31.80 0.20 -4.89
C PHE A 273 -33.21 0.82 -4.83
N ASP A 274 -33.38 2.00 -4.23
CA ASP A 274 -34.66 2.71 -4.09
C ASP A 274 -35.80 1.84 -3.50
N LEU A 275 -35.44 0.88 -2.64
CA LEU A 275 -36.39 -0.01 -1.99
C LEU A 275 -37.13 0.70 -0.84
N PRO A 276 -38.41 0.37 -0.55
CA PRO A 276 -39.12 0.94 0.60
C PRO A 276 -38.51 0.48 1.94
N ASP A 277 -38.64 1.31 2.99
CA ASP A 277 -38.22 1.04 4.38
C ASP A 277 -36.70 0.80 4.59
N VAL A 278 -35.86 1.69 4.08
CA VAL A 278 -34.40 1.67 4.28
C VAL A 278 -34.02 2.10 5.71
N GLU A 279 -33.10 1.37 6.34
CA GLU A 279 -32.54 1.73 7.64
C GLU A 279 -31.51 2.88 7.49
N MET A 280 -31.84 4.07 7.97
CA MET A 280 -31.04 5.29 7.75
C MET A 280 -29.83 5.46 8.69
N ARG A 281 -29.46 4.45 9.50
CA ARG A 281 -28.50 4.63 10.62
C ARG A 281 -27.62 3.42 10.95
N ALA A 282 -27.04 2.77 9.96
CA ALA A 282 -26.13 1.65 10.17
C ALA A 282 -24.72 2.11 10.61
N ASP A 283 -24.08 1.32 11.47
CA ASP A 283 -22.66 1.49 11.82
C ASP A 283 -21.78 0.92 10.71
N ASN A 284 -20.63 1.54 10.46
CA ASN A 284 -19.67 1.04 9.47
C ASN A 284 -18.32 0.79 10.12
N HIS A 285 -17.92 -0.49 10.14
CA HIS A 285 -16.68 -0.96 10.75
C HIS A 285 -16.20 -2.23 10.05
N GLY A 286 -14.95 -2.59 10.30
CA GLY A 286 -14.36 -3.80 9.76
C GLY A 286 -13.03 -4.15 10.41
N ILE A 287 -12.53 -5.31 10.04
CA ILE A 287 -11.24 -5.85 10.50
C ILE A 287 -10.53 -6.48 9.32
N TYR A 288 -9.20 -6.47 9.36
CA TYR A 288 -8.36 -7.17 8.41
C TYR A 288 -7.12 -7.72 9.11
N ALA A 289 -6.51 -8.73 8.51
CA ALA A 289 -5.23 -9.26 8.95
C ALA A 289 -4.45 -9.73 7.74
N PHE A 290 -3.12 -9.62 7.82
CA PHE A 290 -2.25 -10.16 6.82
C PHE A 290 -0.98 -10.76 7.41
N ALA A 291 -0.34 -11.59 6.60
CA ALA A 291 0.97 -12.15 6.86
C ALA A 291 1.80 -12.06 5.58
N GLU A 292 3.06 -11.68 5.70
CA GLU A 292 4.02 -11.68 4.60
C GLU A 292 5.41 -12.13 5.06
N GLY A 293 6.16 -12.76 4.17
CA GLY A 293 7.53 -13.16 4.44
C GLY A 293 8.08 -14.23 3.49
N PRO A 294 9.33 -14.66 3.72
CA PRO A 294 9.99 -15.65 2.87
C PRO A 294 9.44 -17.05 3.07
N LEU A 295 9.18 -17.76 1.96
CA LEU A 295 8.97 -19.20 1.93
C LEU A 295 10.26 -19.97 1.63
N TYR A 296 11.16 -19.36 0.84
CA TYR A 296 12.40 -19.98 0.42
C TYR A 296 13.47 -18.93 0.11
N ARG A 297 14.73 -19.29 0.38
CA ARG A 297 15.93 -18.56 -0.02
C ARG A 297 16.89 -19.54 -0.65
N GLU A 298 17.56 -19.12 -1.71
CA GLU A 298 18.59 -19.93 -2.33
C GLU A 298 19.70 -20.26 -1.33
N PRO A 299 20.17 -21.52 -1.29
CA PRO A 299 21.37 -21.89 -0.57
C PRO A 299 22.57 -21.05 -1.01
N ASP A 300 23.57 -20.93 -0.13
CA ASP A 300 24.85 -20.28 -0.41
C ASP A 300 24.81 -18.76 -0.69
N GLY A 301 23.68 -18.10 -0.38
CA GLY A 301 23.55 -16.64 -0.48
C GLY A 301 23.30 -16.14 -1.90
N GLY A 302 22.79 -17.00 -2.78
CA GLY A 302 22.29 -16.61 -4.09
C GLY A 302 21.15 -15.58 -4.00
N PRO A 303 20.93 -14.77 -5.06
CA PRO A 303 19.90 -13.74 -5.07
C PRO A 303 18.47 -14.31 -5.09
N GLY A 304 18.31 -15.61 -5.40
CA GLY A 304 16.99 -16.23 -5.52
C GLY A 304 16.24 -16.29 -4.18
N ARG A 305 15.04 -15.72 -4.16
CA ARG A 305 14.15 -15.71 -2.98
C ARG A 305 12.70 -15.84 -3.42
N LEU A 306 11.93 -16.67 -2.70
CA LEU A 306 10.48 -16.76 -2.85
C LEU A 306 9.83 -16.19 -1.60
N ASP A 307 9.05 -15.14 -1.79
CA ASP A 307 8.21 -14.51 -0.79
C ASP A 307 6.74 -14.80 -1.04
N ALA A 308 5.95 -14.79 0.04
CA ALA A 308 4.53 -14.98 -0.02
C ALA A 308 3.81 -13.99 0.88
N TRP A 309 2.57 -13.70 0.50
CA TRP A 309 1.68 -12.91 1.32
C TRP A 309 0.25 -13.44 1.26
N VAL A 310 -0.51 -13.17 2.32
CA VAL A 310 -1.94 -13.42 2.40
C VAL A 310 -2.61 -12.34 3.22
N ARG A 311 -3.75 -11.84 2.74
CA ARG A 311 -4.54 -10.81 3.39
C ARG A 311 -6.01 -11.20 3.38
N PHE A 312 -6.65 -11.14 4.54
CA PHE A 312 -8.09 -11.35 4.68
C PHE A 312 -8.72 -10.20 5.44
N GLY A 313 -9.89 -9.75 5.00
CA GLY A 313 -10.63 -8.73 5.74
C GLY A 313 -12.13 -8.83 5.52
N ILE A 314 -12.87 -8.23 6.45
CA ILE A 314 -14.33 -8.16 6.45
C ILE A 314 -14.81 -6.75 6.77
N ALA A 315 -15.92 -6.36 6.16
CA ALA A 315 -16.61 -5.10 6.38
C ALA A 315 -18.09 -5.34 6.73
N ASP A 316 -18.70 -4.39 7.42
CA ASP A 316 -20.12 -4.46 7.80
C ASP A 316 -21.02 -4.48 6.56
N THR A 317 -21.80 -5.56 6.41
CA THR A 317 -22.69 -5.77 5.25
C THR A 317 -23.99 -5.00 5.30
N SER A 318 -24.27 -4.31 6.41
CA SER A 318 -25.42 -3.39 6.50
C SER A 318 -25.20 -2.14 5.67
N VAL A 319 -23.94 -1.72 5.46
CA VAL A 319 -23.58 -0.52 4.69
C VAL A 319 -22.89 -0.87 3.38
N ASN A 320 -22.01 -1.87 3.40
CA ASN A 320 -21.10 -2.11 2.28
C ASN A 320 -21.55 -3.26 1.37
N GLN A 321 -21.28 -3.13 0.07
CA GLN A 321 -21.54 -4.18 -0.93
C GLN A 321 -20.60 -5.37 -0.72
N ILE A 322 -19.29 -5.13 -0.67
CA ILE A 322 -18.29 -6.18 -0.48
C ILE A 322 -18.20 -6.51 1.00
N ARG A 323 -18.54 -7.75 1.35
CA ARG A 323 -18.46 -8.25 2.73
C ARG A 323 -17.03 -8.57 3.13
N SER A 324 -16.28 -9.16 2.20
CA SER A 324 -14.99 -9.75 2.52
C SER A 324 -14.09 -9.79 1.31
N TYR A 325 -12.80 -9.70 1.57
CA TYR A 325 -11.75 -9.88 0.60
C TYR A 325 -10.76 -10.94 1.07
N LEU A 326 -10.22 -11.71 0.11
CA LEU A 326 -9.05 -12.56 0.30
C LEU A 326 -8.08 -12.29 -0.85
N GLY A 327 -6.89 -11.82 -0.51
CA GLY A 327 -5.76 -11.68 -1.43
C GLY A 327 -4.63 -12.61 -1.01
N SER A 328 -3.91 -13.17 -1.97
CA SER A 328 -2.67 -13.89 -1.71
C SER A 328 -1.81 -13.93 -2.96
N GLY A 329 -0.49 -13.93 -2.78
CA GLY A 329 0.44 -14.02 -3.89
C GLY A 329 1.80 -14.56 -3.52
N LEU A 330 2.55 -14.89 -4.55
CA LEU A 330 3.93 -15.35 -4.51
C LEU A 330 4.79 -14.43 -5.36
N VAL A 331 5.97 -14.09 -4.86
CA VAL A 331 6.97 -13.29 -5.57
C VAL A 331 8.30 -14.04 -5.57
N TYR A 332 8.82 -14.33 -6.76
CA TYR A 332 10.15 -14.88 -6.91
C TYR A 332 11.10 -13.81 -7.44
N THR A 333 12.09 -13.44 -6.64
CA THR A 333 13.16 -12.50 -7.02
C THR A 333 14.37 -13.27 -7.54
N GLY A 334 15.01 -12.80 -8.61
CA GLY A 334 16.26 -13.35 -9.12
C GLY A 334 16.12 -14.63 -9.95
N LEU A 335 14.96 -14.87 -10.59
CA LEU A 335 14.68 -16.11 -11.33
C LEU A 335 15.61 -16.35 -12.53
N LEU A 336 16.01 -15.31 -13.25
CA LEU A 336 16.78 -15.42 -14.48
C LEU A 336 18.28 -15.19 -14.24
N PRO A 337 19.17 -16.04 -14.79
CA PRO A 337 20.61 -15.81 -14.70
C PRO A 337 21.02 -14.43 -15.25
N GLY A 338 21.82 -13.69 -14.48
CA GLY A 338 22.26 -12.34 -14.83
C GLY A 338 21.22 -11.23 -14.56
N ARG A 339 20.06 -11.57 -14.00
CA ARG A 339 19.01 -10.61 -13.59
C ARG A 339 18.58 -10.83 -12.14
N PRO A 340 19.48 -10.59 -11.17
CA PRO A 340 19.25 -10.90 -9.75
C PRO A 340 18.15 -10.04 -9.10
N GLU A 341 17.81 -8.91 -9.68
CA GLU A 341 16.82 -7.94 -9.16
C GLU A 341 15.44 -8.08 -9.80
N ASP A 342 15.31 -8.88 -10.86
CA ASP A 342 14.03 -9.08 -11.53
C ASP A 342 13.08 -9.91 -10.66
N GLN A 343 11.78 -9.59 -10.71
CA GLN A 343 10.76 -10.22 -9.89
C GLN A 343 9.64 -10.81 -10.75
N LEU A 344 9.31 -12.07 -10.54
CA LEU A 344 8.14 -12.75 -11.11
C LEU A 344 7.07 -12.88 -10.03
N GLY A 345 5.87 -12.37 -10.29
CA GLY A 345 4.75 -12.43 -9.35
C GLY A 345 3.56 -13.19 -9.90
N LEU A 346 2.90 -13.99 -9.05
CA LEU A 346 1.56 -14.54 -9.29
C LEU A 346 0.66 -14.27 -8.07
N ALA A 347 -0.47 -13.62 -8.26
CA ALA A 347 -1.43 -13.32 -7.19
C ALA A 347 -2.87 -13.65 -7.57
N VAL A 348 -3.69 -13.80 -6.54
CA VAL A 348 -5.14 -14.00 -6.64
C VAL A 348 -5.85 -13.08 -5.64
N ALA A 349 -6.94 -12.47 -6.10
CA ALA A 349 -7.78 -11.57 -5.32
C ALA A 349 -9.25 -11.99 -5.45
N LEU A 350 -9.94 -12.13 -4.32
CA LEU A 350 -11.34 -12.56 -4.24
C LEU A 350 -12.16 -11.53 -3.46
N ALA A 351 -12.94 -10.71 -4.16
CA ALA A 351 -13.93 -9.82 -3.56
C ALA A 351 -15.31 -10.49 -3.52
N ARG A 352 -15.93 -10.58 -2.34
CA ARG A 352 -17.22 -11.27 -2.15
C ARG A 352 -18.33 -10.33 -1.71
N ASN A 353 -19.44 -10.33 -2.44
CA ASN A 353 -20.65 -9.59 -2.10
C ASN A 353 -21.29 -10.05 -0.78
N GLY A 354 -21.85 -9.11 -0.04
CA GLY A 354 -22.65 -9.32 1.15
C GLY A 354 -24.05 -9.86 0.85
N GLY A 355 -24.59 -10.64 1.79
CA GLY A 355 -25.91 -11.25 1.59
C GLY A 355 -27.06 -10.25 1.56
N ARG A 356 -26.94 -9.10 2.26
CA ARG A 356 -27.92 -8.01 2.22
C ARG A 356 -27.97 -7.37 0.83
N PHE A 357 -26.82 -6.94 0.32
CA PHE A 357 -26.65 -6.45 -1.05
C PHE A 357 -27.26 -7.41 -2.09
N LEU A 358 -26.88 -8.69 -2.07
CA LEU A 358 -27.39 -9.67 -3.05
C LEU A 358 -28.91 -9.85 -3.00
N ARG A 359 -29.54 -9.72 -1.82
CA ARG A 359 -30.99 -9.79 -1.68
C ARG A 359 -31.66 -8.52 -2.21
N ALA A 360 -31.11 -7.35 -1.89
CA ALA A 360 -31.61 -6.06 -2.37
C ALA A 360 -31.52 -5.96 -3.90
N ALA A 361 -30.35 -6.28 -4.45
CA ALA A 361 -30.10 -6.30 -5.89
C ALA A 361 -31.08 -7.24 -6.62
N ARG A 362 -31.29 -8.45 -6.09
CA ARG A 362 -32.29 -9.39 -6.62
C ARG A 362 -33.72 -8.84 -6.53
N ALA A 363 -34.09 -8.20 -5.42
CA ALA A 363 -35.43 -7.63 -5.25
C ALA A 363 -35.68 -6.47 -6.22
N ALA A 364 -34.65 -5.72 -6.57
CA ALA A 364 -34.67 -4.65 -7.56
C ALA A 364 -34.60 -5.14 -9.04
N GLY A 365 -34.53 -6.46 -9.27
CA GLY A 365 -34.42 -7.03 -10.61
C GLY A 365 -33.02 -6.91 -11.23
N MET A 366 -32.00 -6.62 -10.43
CA MET A 366 -30.59 -6.51 -10.81
C MET A 366 -29.79 -7.60 -10.08
N PRO A 367 -29.95 -8.90 -10.42
CA PRO A 367 -29.21 -9.95 -9.75
C PRO A 367 -27.71 -9.82 -10.01
N GLU A 368 -26.93 -9.98 -8.95
CA GLU A 368 -25.46 -9.97 -9.00
C GLU A 368 -24.88 -11.33 -8.59
N ASP A 369 -23.70 -11.65 -9.10
CA ASP A 369 -22.91 -12.79 -8.72
C ASP A 369 -22.33 -12.64 -7.30
N LYS A 370 -21.93 -13.77 -6.71
CA LYS A 370 -21.48 -13.79 -5.32
C LYS A 370 -20.10 -13.16 -5.12
N ARG A 371 -19.26 -13.17 -6.15
CA ARG A 371 -17.86 -12.75 -6.07
C ARG A 371 -17.29 -12.43 -7.44
N GLU A 372 -16.32 -11.54 -7.44
CA GLU A 372 -15.35 -11.36 -8.51
C GLU A 372 -14.04 -12.04 -8.09
N THR A 373 -13.30 -12.59 -9.04
CA THR A 373 -11.96 -13.14 -8.79
C THR A 373 -11.00 -12.62 -9.84
N ASN A 374 -9.89 -12.03 -9.40
CA ASN A 374 -8.79 -11.62 -10.27
C ASN A 374 -7.60 -12.56 -10.04
N ILE A 375 -6.93 -12.94 -11.13
CA ILE A 375 -5.64 -13.64 -11.11
C ILE A 375 -4.66 -12.77 -11.90
N GLU A 376 -3.55 -12.40 -11.29
CA GLU A 376 -2.54 -11.51 -11.86
C GLU A 376 -1.19 -12.22 -11.98
N LEU A 377 -0.58 -12.14 -13.15
CA LEU A 377 0.78 -12.60 -13.43
C LEU A 377 1.59 -11.42 -13.96
N THR A 378 2.70 -11.11 -13.30
CA THR A 378 3.50 -9.93 -13.63
C THR A 378 4.99 -10.23 -13.55
N TYR A 379 5.80 -9.50 -14.33
CA TYR A 379 7.26 -9.63 -14.31
C TYR A 379 7.91 -8.25 -14.29
N ARG A 380 8.54 -7.86 -13.18
CA ARG A 380 9.19 -6.56 -13.01
C ARG A 380 10.69 -6.69 -13.30
N ALA A 381 11.19 -5.87 -14.22
CA ALA A 381 12.58 -5.84 -14.64
C ALA A 381 13.16 -4.42 -14.52
N PRO A 382 14.00 -4.16 -13.50
CA PRO A 382 14.85 -2.97 -13.47
C PRO A 382 15.87 -3.06 -14.61
N LEU A 383 15.76 -2.16 -15.59
CA LEU A 383 16.64 -2.15 -16.77
C LEU A 383 17.80 -1.17 -16.63
N ALA A 384 17.61 -0.13 -15.82
CA ALA A 384 18.62 0.84 -15.40
C ALA A 384 18.20 1.42 -14.04
N ASP A 385 19.10 2.13 -13.37
CA ASP A 385 18.81 2.77 -12.09
C ASP A 385 17.56 3.67 -12.15
N TRP A 386 17.28 4.27 -13.30
CA TRP A 386 16.16 5.19 -13.53
C TRP A 386 15.01 4.58 -14.36
N LEU A 387 15.07 3.30 -14.74
CA LEU A 387 14.06 2.66 -15.60
C LEU A 387 13.69 1.26 -15.15
N THR A 388 12.40 1.06 -14.87
CA THR A 388 11.80 -0.26 -14.69
C THR A 388 10.75 -0.52 -15.76
N VAL A 389 10.66 -1.77 -16.21
CA VAL A 389 9.59 -2.25 -17.10
C VAL A 389 8.90 -3.46 -16.48
N GLN A 390 7.57 -3.49 -16.54
CA GLN A 390 6.75 -4.52 -15.94
C GLN A 390 5.58 -4.92 -16.85
N PRO A 391 5.74 -5.95 -17.71
CA PRO A 391 4.60 -6.61 -18.34
C PRO A 391 3.68 -7.26 -17.31
N ASP A 392 2.38 -7.14 -17.57
CA ASP A 392 1.31 -7.63 -16.70
C ASP A 392 0.23 -8.37 -17.49
N ALA A 393 -0.37 -9.39 -16.88
CA ALA A 393 -1.53 -10.10 -17.41
C ALA A 393 -2.51 -10.46 -16.30
N GLN A 394 -3.79 -10.12 -16.51
CA GLN A 394 -4.85 -10.36 -15.54
C GLN A 394 -6.03 -11.13 -16.15
N TYR A 395 -6.52 -12.13 -15.42
CA TYR A 395 -7.76 -12.84 -15.74
C TYR A 395 -8.81 -12.54 -14.67
N ILE A 396 -9.93 -11.93 -15.07
CA ILE A 396 -11.00 -11.52 -14.18
C ILE A 396 -12.24 -12.38 -14.42
N VAL A 397 -12.63 -13.16 -13.41
CA VAL A 397 -13.84 -13.97 -13.40
C VAL A 397 -14.97 -13.16 -12.77
N ASN A 398 -16.11 -13.10 -13.47
CA ASN A 398 -17.30 -12.32 -13.09
C ASN A 398 -16.98 -10.83 -12.80
N PRO A 399 -16.44 -10.07 -13.77
CA PRO A 399 -16.14 -8.66 -13.58
C PRO A 399 -17.41 -7.89 -13.17
N GLY A 400 -17.30 -7.03 -12.17
CA GLY A 400 -18.41 -6.22 -11.66
C GLY A 400 -19.35 -7.01 -10.77
N THR A 401 -19.13 -8.31 -10.63
CA THR A 401 -20.13 -9.31 -10.23
C THR A 401 -21.36 -9.35 -11.14
N HIS A 402 -21.32 -8.73 -12.32
CA HIS A 402 -22.45 -8.68 -13.23
C HIS A 402 -22.61 -10.01 -13.99
N PRO A 403 -23.73 -10.75 -13.83
CA PRO A 403 -23.87 -12.10 -14.39
C PRO A 403 -23.85 -12.15 -15.93
N ASP A 404 -24.17 -11.03 -16.58
CA ASP A 404 -24.18 -10.92 -18.04
C ASP A 404 -22.80 -10.60 -18.63
N LEU A 405 -21.84 -10.17 -17.79
CA LEU A 405 -20.48 -9.90 -18.24
C LEU A 405 -19.67 -11.19 -18.30
N ARG A 406 -18.99 -11.38 -19.44
CA ARG A 406 -18.06 -12.49 -19.60
C ARG A 406 -16.74 -12.19 -18.90
N ASP A 407 -16.10 -13.23 -18.39
CA ASP A 407 -14.73 -13.17 -17.86
C ASP A 407 -13.80 -12.37 -18.77
N ALA A 408 -13.03 -11.46 -18.17
CA ALA A 408 -12.13 -10.56 -18.86
C ALA A 408 -10.70 -11.09 -18.90
N PHE A 409 -9.96 -10.80 -19.98
CA PHE A 409 -8.52 -11.06 -20.06
C PHE A 409 -7.79 -9.80 -20.51
N VAL A 410 -6.99 -9.27 -19.60
CA VAL A 410 -6.26 -8.02 -19.75
C VAL A 410 -4.77 -8.29 -19.86
N ILE A 411 -4.10 -7.55 -20.73
CA ILE A 411 -2.64 -7.51 -20.83
C ILE A 411 -2.18 -6.07 -20.75
N GLY A 412 -1.02 -5.84 -20.15
CA GLY A 412 -0.47 -4.51 -19.97
C GLY A 412 1.06 -4.48 -19.99
N LEU A 413 1.58 -3.27 -20.12
CA LEU A 413 2.98 -2.95 -19.92
C LEU A 413 3.06 -1.67 -19.10
N ARG A 414 3.57 -1.77 -17.88
CA ARG A 414 3.97 -0.63 -17.06
C ARG A 414 5.44 -0.32 -17.31
N PHE A 415 5.78 0.95 -17.27
CA PHE A 415 7.15 1.43 -17.20
C PHE A 415 7.23 2.59 -16.21
N GLU A 416 8.33 2.64 -15.46
CA GLU A 416 8.55 3.60 -14.38
C GLU A 416 9.88 4.30 -14.61
N PHE A 417 9.88 5.62 -14.45
CA PHE A 417 11.08 6.44 -14.42
C PHE A 417 11.22 7.11 -13.05
N GLY A 418 12.42 7.09 -12.46
CA GLY A 418 12.68 7.71 -11.15
C GLY A 418 13.94 8.58 -11.17
N PHE A 419 13.88 9.72 -10.51
CA PHE A 419 14.97 10.69 -10.38
C PHE A 419 14.99 11.29 -8.97
N THR A 420 16.16 11.33 -8.35
CA THR A 420 16.46 12.17 -7.18
C THR A 420 17.20 13.41 -7.66
N LEU A 421 16.75 14.60 -7.24
CA LEU A 421 17.17 15.91 -7.80
C LEU A 421 18.07 16.71 -6.86
#